data_AF-A0A433CU31-F1
#
_entry.id   AF-A0A433CU31-F1
#
_cell.length_a   1.000
_cell.length_b   1.000
_cell.length_c   1.000
_cell.angle_alpha   90.00
_cell.angle_beta   90.00
_cell.angle_gamma   90.00
#
_symmetry.space_group_name_H-M   'P 1'
#
loop_
_entity.id
_entity.type
_entity.pdbx_description
1 polymer ?
#
loop_
_entity_poly.entity_id
_entity_poly.type
_entity_poly.pdbx_seq_one_letter_code
_entity_poly.pdbx_strand_id
1 'polypeptide(L)'
;MTYIPPHLFSMICRIAANRAYYFEFDDWRLKLRNALFEQSAMAELDIGFDTEILFTEDLKQNLDKYQLFKYTDCLIQNLKEVENLSTWRVFGVNCIDEYETQFLKMASLDMVHNFEKPEFFPQYEIKIIELVNILLTNNYGYELRSVDEKYIKLDLKQGLFYCPDDKSEVNWYDLIYMIISPEAKQIIPQNMLEEFKCQDLSYQFSINFL
;
A
#
# COMPACT_ATOMS: atom_id res chain seq x y z
N MET A 1 -20.01 2.28 -2.42
CA MET A 1 -18.86 3.20 -2.28
C MET A 1 -19.31 4.34 -1.40
N THR A 2 -18.59 4.64 -0.32
CA THR A 2 -18.90 5.80 0.53
C THR A 2 -18.60 7.08 -0.27
N TYR A 3 -19.47 8.08 -0.19
CA TYR A 3 -19.28 9.34 -0.91
C TYR A 3 -18.11 10.14 -0.31
N ILE A 4 -17.05 10.35 -1.09
CA ILE A 4 -15.92 11.21 -0.72
C ILE A 4 -16.09 12.57 -1.41
N PRO A 5 -16.14 13.69 -0.65
CA PRO A 5 -16.20 15.03 -1.24
C PRO A 5 -15.08 15.30 -2.26
N PRO A 6 -15.36 15.94 -3.41
CA PRO A 6 -14.38 16.08 -4.49
C PRO A 6 -13.06 16.75 -4.07
N HIS A 7 -13.13 17.77 -3.22
CA HIS A 7 -11.93 18.44 -2.70
C HIS A 7 -11.05 17.53 -1.82
N LEU A 8 -11.66 16.65 -1.00
CA LEU A 8 -10.91 15.68 -0.18
C LEU A 8 -10.32 14.58 -1.06
N PHE A 9 -11.09 14.09 -2.03
CA PHE A 9 -10.61 13.14 -3.02
C PHE A 9 -9.40 13.71 -3.79
N SER A 10 -9.47 14.96 -4.25
CA SER A 10 -8.35 15.66 -4.89
C SER A 10 -7.10 15.66 -4.01
N MET A 11 -7.23 16.04 -2.72
CA MET A 11 -6.11 16.06 -1.79
C MET A 11 -5.48 14.67 -1.61
N ILE A 12 -6.31 13.64 -1.40
CA ILE A 12 -5.84 12.25 -1.25
C ILE A 12 -5.09 11.80 -2.51
N CYS A 13 -5.66 12.02 -3.70
CA CYS A 13 -5.01 11.69 -4.96
C CYS A 13 -3.67 12.40 -5.15
N ARG A 14 -3.56 13.68 -4.78
CA ARG A 14 -2.28 14.42 -4.85
C ARG A 14 -1.25 13.86 -3.90
N ILE A 15 -1.63 13.53 -2.66
CA ILE A 15 -0.70 12.93 -1.69
C ILE A 15 -0.22 11.56 -2.22
N ALA A 16 -1.15 10.72 -2.69
CA ALA A 16 -0.83 9.42 -3.28
C ALA A 16 0.08 9.55 -4.52
N ALA A 17 -0.24 10.45 -5.45
CA ALA A 17 0.55 10.67 -6.67
C ALA A 17 2.00 11.09 -6.37
N ASN A 18 2.21 11.89 -5.33
CA ASN A 18 3.55 12.29 -4.89
C ASN A 18 4.32 11.16 -4.19
N ARG A 19 3.63 10.11 -3.74
CA ARG A 19 4.22 8.94 -3.08
C ARG A 19 4.31 7.70 -3.96
N ALA A 20 3.71 7.71 -5.16
CA ALA A 20 3.76 6.61 -6.12
C ALA A 20 5.20 6.12 -6.44
N TYR A 21 6.22 6.95 -6.21
CA TYR A 21 7.63 6.60 -6.39
C TYR A 21 8.20 5.61 -5.36
N TYR A 22 7.59 5.49 -4.16
CA TYR A 22 8.09 4.59 -3.11
C TYR A 22 7.91 3.11 -3.42
N PHE A 23 7.10 2.79 -4.43
CA PHE A 23 6.78 1.41 -4.77
C PHE A 23 7.68 0.82 -5.88
N GLU A 24 8.56 1.63 -6.51
CA GLU A 24 9.59 1.47 -7.59
C GLU A 24 9.28 2.20 -8.92
N PHE A 25 10.26 2.31 -9.84
CA PHE A 25 10.13 2.99 -11.14
C PHE A 25 9.81 2.01 -12.29
N ASP A 26 8.54 1.95 -12.71
CA ASP A 26 8.13 1.33 -13.98
C ASP A 26 7.13 2.22 -14.76
N ASP A 27 6.85 1.87 -16.01
CA ASP A 27 5.97 2.64 -16.91
C ASP A 27 4.52 2.70 -16.40
N TRP A 28 4.08 1.65 -15.71
CA TRP A 28 2.77 1.58 -15.09
C TRP A 28 2.59 2.63 -13.99
N ARG A 29 3.55 2.78 -13.08
CA ARG A 29 3.45 3.75 -11.98
C ARG A 29 3.51 5.19 -12.45
N LEU A 30 4.24 5.49 -13.52
CA LEU A 30 4.19 6.81 -14.14
C LEU A 30 2.78 7.11 -14.68
N LYS A 31 2.13 6.12 -15.33
CA LYS A 31 0.74 6.23 -15.77
C LYS A 31 -0.21 6.41 -14.59
N LEU A 32 -0.07 5.61 -13.52
CA LEU A 32 -0.88 5.73 -12.30
C LEU A 32 -0.73 7.11 -11.66
N ARG A 33 0.51 7.61 -11.49
CA ARG A 33 0.78 8.94 -10.96
C ARG A 33 0.10 10.04 -11.78
N ASN A 34 0.22 9.99 -13.11
CA ASN A 34 -0.40 10.98 -14.00
C ASN A 34 -1.93 10.91 -13.93
N ALA A 35 -2.48 9.69 -13.92
CA ALA A 35 -3.90 9.47 -13.75
C ALA A 35 -4.42 10.05 -12.42
N LEU A 36 -3.70 9.86 -11.31
CA LEU A 36 -4.07 10.44 -10.01
C LEU A 36 -4.07 11.98 -10.04
N PHE A 37 -3.12 12.61 -10.72
CA PHE A 37 -3.13 14.06 -10.89
C PHE A 37 -4.29 14.54 -11.77
N GLU A 38 -4.59 13.82 -12.85
CA GLU A 38 -5.73 14.12 -13.72
C GLU A 38 -7.05 14.03 -12.94
N GLN A 39 -7.26 12.94 -12.20
CA GLN A 39 -8.46 12.74 -11.37
C GLN A 39 -8.57 13.78 -10.26
N SER A 40 -7.46 14.21 -9.66
CA SER A 40 -7.45 15.33 -8.73
C SER A 40 -7.92 16.63 -9.39
N ALA A 41 -7.43 16.96 -10.59
CA ALA A 41 -7.83 18.15 -11.32
C ALA A 41 -9.32 18.09 -11.73
N MET A 42 -9.79 16.93 -12.17
CA MET A 42 -11.20 16.71 -12.52
C MET A 42 -12.12 16.88 -11.30
N ALA A 43 -11.73 16.32 -10.15
CA ALA A 43 -12.49 16.46 -8.91
C ALA A 43 -12.56 17.92 -8.42
N GLU A 44 -11.48 18.71 -8.58
CA GLU A 44 -11.51 20.15 -8.26
C GLU A 44 -12.44 20.96 -9.17
N LEU A 45 -12.61 20.52 -10.42
CA LEU A 45 -13.50 21.15 -11.38
C LEU A 45 -14.95 20.65 -11.27
N ASP A 46 -15.22 19.69 -10.39
CA ASP A 46 -16.51 18.97 -10.28
C ASP A 46 -16.97 18.38 -11.63
N ILE A 47 -16.00 17.99 -12.46
CA ILE A 47 -16.22 17.35 -13.76
C ILE A 47 -16.06 15.86 -13.54
N GLY A 48 -17.15 15.10 -13.69
CA GLY A 48 -17.28 13.65 -13.46
C GLY A 48 -15.96 12.90 -13.31
N PHE A 49 -15.47 12.80 -12.07
CA PHE A 49 -14.31 11.98 -11.73
C PHE A 49 -14.80 10.55 -11.52
N ASP A 50 -14.02 9.59 -12.01
CA ASP A 50 -14.44 8.21 -12.06
C ASP A 50 -13.72 7.41 -10.99
N THR A 51 -14.47 6.99 -9.97
CA THR A 51 -13.97 6.05 -8.96
C THR A 51 -13.66 4.66 -9.54
N GLU A 52 -14.10 4.33 -10.75
CA GLU A 52 -13.75 3.08 -11.44
C GLU A 52 -12.28 3.05 -11.88
N ILE A 53 -11.58 4.19 -12.00
CA ILE A 53 -10.13 4.21 -12.26
C ILE A 53 -9.33 3.46 -11.17
N LEU A 54 -9.92 3.32 -10.00
CA LEU A 54 -9.37 2.63 -8.85
C LEU A 54 -9.25 1.13 -9.08
N PHE A 55 -10.06 0.54 -9.97
CA PHE A 55 -10.05 -0.89 -10.24
C PHE A 55 -9.69 -1.19 -11.69
N THR A 56 -8.90 -2.24 -11.88
CA THR A 56 -8.49 -2.77 -13.19
C THR A 56 -8.75 -4.27 -13.21
N GLU A 57 -8.78 -4.85 -14.41
CA GLU A 57 -8.85 -6.30 -14.57
C GLU A 57 -7.56 -6.98 -14.06
N ASP A 58 -6.45 -6.27 -14.06
CA ASP A 58 -5.18 -6.74 -13.50
C ASP A 58 -5.20 -6.66 -11.97
N LEU A 59 -5.21 -7.83 -11.32
CA LEU A 59 -5.26 -7.95 -9.86
C LEU A 59 -4.00 -7.40 -9.18
N LYS A 60 -2.82 -7.50 -9.80
CA LYS A 60 -1.58 -6.94 -9.23
C LYS A 60 -1.67 -5.42 -9.17
N GLN A 61 -2.14 -4.80 -10.24
CA GLN A 61 -2.37 -3.35 -10.28
C GLN A 61 -3.38 -2.89 -9.22
N ASN A 62 -4.39 -3.69 -8.90
CA ASN A 62 -5.32 -3.39 -7.81
C ASN A 62 -4.65 -3.47 -6.44
N LEU A 63 -3.78 -4.47 -6.22
CA LEU A 63 -2.99 -4.58 -4.99
C LEU A 63 -2.04 -3.38 -4.84
N ASP A 64 -1.33 -3.01 -5.91
CA ASP A 64 -0.47 -1.80 -5.94
C ASP A 64 -1.24 -0.54 -5.55
N LYS A 65 -2.44 -0.34 -6.12
CA LYS A 65 -3.29 0.81 -5.80
C LYS A 65 -3.75 0.77 -4.36
N TYR A 66 -4.21 -0.39 -3.87
CA TYR A 66 -4.58 -0.56 -2.46
C TYR A 66 -3.42 -0.16 -1.54
N GLN A 67 -2.23 -0.72 -1.76
CA GLN A 67 -1.07 -0.46 -0.91
C GLN A 67 -0.63 1.01 -0.96
N LEU A 68 -0.72 1.66 -2.13
CA LEU A 68 -0.48 3.10 -2.26
C LEU A 68 -1.48 3.93 -1.44
N PHE A 69 -2.77 3.61 -1.50
CA PHE A 69 -3.79 4.33 -0.75
C PHE A 69 -3.73 4.02 0.74
N LYS A 70 -3.40 2.79 1.14
CA LYS A 70 -3.15 2.40 2.54
C LYS A 70 -1.98 3.20 3.13
N TYR A 71 -0.88 3.32 2.39
CA TYR A 71 0.26 4.15 2.80
C TYR A 71 -0.14 5.62 2.93
N THR A 72 -0.91 6.11 1.96
CA THR A 72 -1.43 7.48 1.95
C THR A 72 -2.31 7.75 3.17
N ASP A 73 -3.19 6.81 3.52
CA ASP A 73 -4.01 6.88 4.74
C ASP A 73 -3.13 6.91 5.99
N CYS A 74 -2.16 5.99 6.13
CA CYS A 74 -1.23 5.98 7.27
C CYS A 74 -0.52 7.34 7.45
N LEU A 75 -0.11 8.00 6.36
CA LEU A 75 0.46 9.35 6.43
C LEU A 75 -0.55 10.39 6.90
N ILE A 76 -1.77 10.36 6.34
CA ILE A 76 -2.84 11.30 6.69
C ILE A 76 -3.26 11.14 8.16
N GLN A 77 -3.37 9.90 8.66
CA GLN A 77 -3.72 9.64 10.06
C GLN A 77 -2.70 10.24 11.05
N ASN A 78 -1.43 10.28 10.66
CA ASN A 78 -0.33 10.85 11.45
C ASN A 78 -0.26 12.39 11.42
N LEU A 79 -1.07 13.07 10.61
CA LEU A 79 -1.17 14.52 10.65
C LEU A 79 -1.73 15.02 11.98
N LYS A 80 -1.35 16.24 12.39
CA LYS A 80 -1.95 16.93 13.53
C LYS A 80 -3.43 17.21 13.27
N GLU A 81 -4.20 17.43 14.34
CA GLU A 81 -5.62 17.82 14.23
C GLU A 81 -5.81 19.09 13.39
N VAL A 82 -4.89 20.04 13.55
CA VAL A 82 -4.79 21.23 12.72
C VAL A 82 -3.38 21.28 12.11
N GLU A 83 -3.31 21.22 10.79
CA GLU A 83 -2.06 21.29 10.04
C GLU A 83 -1.81 22.68 9.47
N ASN A 84 -0.54 23.12 9.51
CA ASN A 84 -0.14 24.38 8.91
C ASN A 84 0.16 24.18 7.41
N LEU A 85 -0.77 24.63 6.57
CA LEU A 85 -0.72 24.40 5.13
C LEU A 85 0.27 25.31 4.40
N SER A 86 0.96 26.23 5.07
CA SER A 86 2.03 27.02 4.45
C SER A 86 3.13 26.14 3.85
N THR A 87 3.37 24.97 4.45
CA THR A 87 4.29 23.94 3.92
C THR A 87 3.71 23.15 2.75
N TRP A 88 2.38 23.06 2.64
CA TRP A 88 1.66 22.34 1.59
C TRP A 88 1.46 23.18 0.32
N ARG A 89 1.79 24.48 0.34
CA ARG A 89 1.88 25.31 -0.87
C ARG A 89 2.77 24.70 -1.96
N VAL A 90 3.77 23.90 -1.57
CA VAL A 90 4.63 23.15 -2.50
C VAL A 90 3.84 22.15 -3.36
N PHE A 91 2.67 21.70 -2.90
CA PHE A 91 1.76 20.80 -3.60
C PHE A 91 0.61 21.51 -4.35
N GLY A 92 0.68 22.83 -4.52
CA GLY A 92 -0.28 23.59 -5.33
C GLY A 92 -1.68 23.73 -4.72
N VAL A 93 -1.80 23.62 -3.40
CA VAL A 93 -3.06 23.80 -2.68
C VAL A 93 -3.15 25.24 -2.15
N ASN A 94 -4.15 25.99 -2.60
CA ASN A 94 -4.37 27.38 -2.19
C ASN A 94 -5.32 27.41 -0.98
N CYS A 95 -4.78 27.21 0.21
CA CYS A 95 -5.57 27.17 1.45
C CYS A 95 -5.06 28.14 2.51
N ILE A 96 -5.98 28.50 3.42
CA ILE A 96 -5.79 29.31 4.63
C ILE A 96 -4.69 28.64 5.49
N ASP A 97 -3.95 29.41 6.28
CA ASP A 97 -2.71 28.97 6.95
C ASP A 97 -2.85 27.73 7.85
N GLU A 98 -4.08 27.32 8.21
CA GLU A 98 -4.42 26.17 9.05
C GLU A 98 -5.58 25.34 8.44
N TYR A 99 -5.51 24.02 8.56
CA TYR A 99 -6.53 23.08 8.07
C TYR A 99 -6.84 21.98 9.09
N GLU A 100 -8.13 21.85 9.42
CA GLU A 100 -8.64 20.78 10.27
C GLU A 100 -8.62 19.45 9.52
N THR A 101 -7.79 18.51 9.97
CA THR A 101 -7.51 17.27 9.23
C THR A 101 -8.56 16.17 9.42
N GLN A 102 -9.53 16.36 10.32
CA GLN A 102 -10.49 15.31 10.69
C GLN A 102 -11.26 14.76 9.48
N PHE A 103 -11.77 15.62 8.61
CA PHE A 103 -12.50 15.18 7.42
C PHE A 103 -11.60 14.48 6.40
N LEU A 104 -10.36 14.95 6.26
CA LEU A 104 -9.37 14.30 5.39
C LEU A 104 -9.00 12.90 5.89
N LYS A 105 -8.83 12.73 7.21
CA LYS A 105 -8.60 11.44 7.87
C LYS A 105 -9.75 10.46 7.69
N MET A 106 -11.00 10.94 7.78
CA MET A 106 -12.17 10.10 7.52
C MET A 106 -12.23 9.69 6.04
N ALA A 107 -12.02 10.64 5.13
CA ALA A 107 -12.06 10.40 3.70
C ALA A 107 -10.95 9.43 3.22
N SER A 108 -9.74 9.52 3.78
CA SER A 108 -8.64 8.60 3.42
C SER A 108 -8.94 7.17 3.88
N LEU A 109 -9.52 7.01 5.06
CA LEU A 109 -9.93 5.72 5.57
C LEU A 109 -11.06 5.11 4.71
N ASP A 110 -12.08 5.90 4.38
CA ASP A 110 -13.16 5.48 3.48
C ASP A 110 -12.64 5.06 2.10
N MET A 111 -11.60 5.75 1.60
CA MET A 111 -10.94 5.40 0.34
C MET A 111 -10.32 4.01 0.42
N VAL A 112 -9.57 3.70 1.49
CA VAL A 112 -8.95 2.37 1.70
C VAL A 112 -10.01 1.28 1.81
N HIS A 113 -11.06 1.50 2.61
CA HIS A 113 -12.14 0.51 2.77
C HIS A 113 -12.84 0.17 1.45
N ASN A 114 -12.89 1.08 0.48
CA ASN A 114 -13.46 0.78 -0.84
C ASN A 114 -12.67 -0.30 -1.61
N PHE A 115 -11.38 -0.43 -1.32
CA PHE A 115 -10.48 -1.43 -1.92
C PHE A 115 -10.43 -2.75 -1.15
N GLU A 116 -10.87 -2.82 0.12
CA GLU A 116 -10.82 -4.03 0.97
C GLU A 116 -11.80 -5.12 0.50
N LYS A 117 -11.56 -5.61 -0.71
CA LYS A 117 -12.31 -6.62 -1.44
C LYS A 117 -11.31 -7.66 -1.92
N PRO A 118 -11.08 -8.73 -1.14
CA PRO A 118 -10.03 -9.72 -1.42
C PRO A 118 -10.11 -10.33 -2.82
N GLU A 119 -11.31 -10.37 -3.43
CA GLU A 119 -11.55 -10.81 -4.80
C GLU A 119 -10.82 -9.98 -5.87
N PHE A 120 -10.37 -8.77 -5.54
CA PHE A 120 -9.65 -7.87 -6.46
C PHE A 120 -8.14 -8.01 -6.41
N PHE A 121 -7.60 -8.86 -5.53
CA PHE A 121 -6.16 -9.00 -5.33
C PHE A 121 -5.64 -10.40 -5.72
N PRO A 122 -4.35 -10.53 -6.06
CA PRO A 122 -3.72 -11.83 -6.30
C PRO A 122 -3.80 -12.68 -5.03
N GLN A 123 -4.05 -13.98 -5.14
CA GLN A 123 -4.21 -14.86 -3.96
C GLN A 123 -2.84 -15.26 -3.36
N TYR A 124 -2.10 -14.27 -2.84
CA TYR A 124 -0.76 -14.47 -2.30
C TYR A 124 -0.73 -15.00 -0.87
N GLU A 125 -1.81 -14.86 -0.11
CA GLU A 125 -1.90 -15.32 1.29
C GLU A 125 -1.34 -16.73 1.50
N ILE A 126 -1.88 -17.72 0.77
CA ILE A 126 -1.46 -19.12 0.87
C ILE A 126 0.02 -19.28 0.51
N LYS A 127 0.51 -18.56 -0.50
CA LYS A 127 1.90 -18.63 -0.96
C LYS A 127 2.86 -18.03 0.06
N ILE A 128 2.48 -16.92 0.69
CA ILE A 128 3.27 -16.30 1.75
C ILE A 128 3.36 -17.25 2.95
N ILE A 129 2.24 -17.90 3.32
CA ILE A 129 2.23 -18.92 4.38
C ILE A 129 3.13 -20.11 4.01
N GLU A 130 3.08 -20.60 2.76
CA GLU A 130 3.95 -21.67 2.27
C GLU A 130 5.43 -21.28 2.31
N LEU A 131 5.79 -20.08 1.85
CA LEU A 131 7.16 -19.54 1.94
C LEU A 131 7.66 -19.54 3.39
N VAL A 132 6.85 -19.00 4.32
CA VAL A 132 7.18 -18.98 5.75
C VAL A 132 7.38 -20.40 6.29
N ASN A 133 6.51 -21.35 5.93
CA ASN A 133 6.62 -22.74 6.38
C ASN A 133 7.90 -23.41 5.87
N ILE A 134 8.28 -23.19 4.61
CA ILE A 134 9.53 -23.70 4.03
C ILE A 134 10.72 -23.16 4.82
N LEU A 135 10.75 -21.85 5.09
CA LEU A 135 11.83 -21.20 5.83
C LEU A 135 11.96 -21.77 7.25
N LEU A 136 10.85 -21.85 7.97
CA LEU A 136 10.85 -22.33 9.36
C LEU A 136 11.19 -23.82 9.48
N THR A 137 10.70 -24.67 8.56
CA THR A 137 11.03 -26.10 8.54
C THR A 137 12.53 -26.33 8.35
N ASN A 138 13.22 -25.41 7.67
CA ASN A 138 14.65 -25.46 7.41
C ASN A 138 15.48 -24.58 8.38
N ASN A 139 14.87 -24.08 9.46
CA ASN A 139 15.51 -23.22 10.47
C ASN A 139 16.07 -21.89 9.94
N TYR A 140 15.46 -21.33 8.89
CA TYR A 140 15.76 -19.98 8.42
C TYR A 140 14.78 -18.96 9.00
N GLY A 141 15.32 -17.80 9.36
CA GLY A 141 14.53 -16.63 9.76
C GLY A 141 14.00 -15.85 8.56
N TYR A 142 13.02 -15.00 8.82
CA TYR A 142 12.43 -14.10 7.83
C TYR A 142 11.88 -12.85 8.51
N GLU A 143 11.65 -11.83 7.71
CA GLU A 143 11.06 -10.56 8.13
C GLU A 143 9.96 -10.19 7.14
N LEU A 144 8.74 -10.02 7.64
CA LEU A 144 7.61 -9.51 6.87
C LEU A 144 7.39 -8.04 7.22
N ARG A 145 7.15 -7.22 6.20
CA ARG A 145 6.94 -5.78 6.34
C ARG A 145 5.60 -5.37 5.76
N SER A 146 4.87 -4.57 6.51
CA SER A 146 3.60 -3.99 6.09
C SER A 146 3.79 -2.71 5.29
N VAL A 147 2.68 -2.17 4.79
CA VAL A 147 2.62 -0.90 4.06
C VAL A 147 3.20 0.29 4.84
N ASP A 148 3.04 0.30 6.16
CA ASP A 148 3.60 1.32 7.05
C ASP A 148 4.96 0.93 7.64
N GLU A 149 5.67 -0.01 7.01
CA GLU A 149 7.00 -0.53 7.40
C GLU A 149 7.04 -1.20 8.78
N LYS A 150 5.88 -1.49 9.38
CA LYS A 150 5.82 -2.25 10.62
C LYS A 150 6.22 -3.70 10.37
N TYR A 151 6.84 -4.28 11.40
CA TYR A 151 7.19 -5.68 11.38
C TYR A 151 5.94 -6.53 11.60
N ILE A 152 5.73 -7.54 10.75
CA ILE A 152 4.56 -8.43 10.83
C ILE A 152 5.00 -9.85 11.17
N LYS A 153 4.20 -10.56 11.97
CA LYS A 153 4.35 -11.99 12.26
C LYS A 153 3.17 -12.79 11.71
N LEU A 154 3.42 -14.07 11.47
CA LEU A 154 2.40 -15.05 11.12
C LEU A 154 2.16 -15.97 12.33
N ASP A 155 0.91 -16.08 12.79
CA ASP A 155 0.50 -17.17 13.67
C ASP A 155 0.20 -18.40 12.82
N LEU A 156 1.14 -19.34 12.77
CA LEU A 156 1.01 -20.59 12.01
C LEU A 156 -0.18 -21.46 12.43
N LYS A 157 -0.66 -21.34 13.67
CA LYS A 157 -1.79 -22.15 14.14
C LYS A 157 -3.11 -21.65 13.58
N GLN A 158 -3.21 -20.34 13.39
CA GLN A 158 -4.43 -19.67 12.96
C GLN A 158 -4.38 -19.25 11.49
N GLY A 159 -3.20 -19.20 10.89
CA GLY A 159 -2.99 -18.67 9.54
C GLY A 159 -3.14 -17.14 9.47
N LEU A 160 -3.02 -16.43 10.59
CA LEU A 160 -3.30 -14.99 10.68
C LEU A 160 -2.01 -14.17 10.81
N PHE A 161 -1.98 -13.03 10.14
CA PHE A 161 -0.90 -12.06 10.26
C PHE A 161 -1.22 -11.04 11.35
N TYR A 162 -0.21 -10.61 12.09
CA TYR A 162 -0.38 -9.63 13.17
C TYR A 162 0.86 -8.77 13.38
N CYS A 163 0.65 -7.54 13.84
CA CYS A 163 1.70 -6.66 14.33
C CYS A 163 2.05 -7.09 15.77
N PRO A 164 3.32 -7.42 16.09
CA PRO A 164 3.67 -7.89 17.43
C PRO A 164 3.65 -6.79 18.49
N ASP A 165 3.77 -5.51 18.09
CA ASP A 165 3.88 -4.38 19.01
C ASP A 165 2.52 -4.07 19.68
N ASP A 166 1.44 -4.11 18.91
CA ASP A 166 0.08 -3.79 19.36
C ASP A 166 -0.89 -4.99 19.31
N LYS A 167 -0.46 -6.12 18.74
CA LYS A 167 -1.24 -7.35 18.54
C LYS A 167 -2.46 -7.18 17.63
N SER A 168 -2.48 -6.13 16.81
CA SER A 168 -3.52 -5.96 15.80
C SER A 168 -3.36 -7.01 14.70
N GLU A 169 -4.50 -7.54 14.25
CA GLU A 169 -4.57 -8.37 13.05
C GLU A 169 -4.27 -7.52 11.83
N VAL A 170 -3.55 -8.10 10.88
CA VAL A 170 -3.08 -7.47 9.66
C VAL A 170 -3.53 -8.32 8.49
N ASN A 171 -4.08 -7.69 7.44
CA ASN A 171 -4.47 -8.44 6.26
C ASN A 171 -3.23 -8.82 5.45
N TRP A 172 -3.27 -9.94 4.73
CA TRP A 172 -2.13 -10.35 3.89
C TRP A 172 -1.80 -9.28 2.82
N TYR A 173 -2.81 -8.56 2.32
CA TYR A 173 -2.65 -7.53 1.30
C TYR A 173 -2.05 -6.22 1.85
N ASP A 174 -1.87 -6.12 3.17
CA ASP A 174 -1.06 -5.07 3.80
C ASP A 174 0.44 -5.39 3.77
N LEU A 175 0.85 -6.59 3.35
CA LEU A 175 2.27 -6.96 3.26
C LEU A 175 2.88 -6.43 1.97
N ILE A 176 4.00 -5.70 2.04
CA ILE A 176 4.73 -5.24 0.86
C ILE A 176 5.81 -6.23 0.45
N TYR A 177 6.65 -6.65 1.39
CA TYR A 177 7.79 -7.50 1.08
C TYR A 177 8.19 -8.42 2.23
N MET A 178 8.92 -9.47 1.87
CA MET A 178 9.63 -10.36 2.78
C MET A 178 11.13 -10.25 2.57
N ILE A 179 11.88 -10.10 3.67
CA ILE A 179 13.33 -10.24 3.66
C ILE A 179 13.72 -11.61 4.22
N ILE A 180 14.61 -12.28 3.49
CA ILE A 180 15.26 -13.52 3.92
C ILE A 180 16.78 -13.44 3.69
N SER A 181 17.54 -14.40 4.21
CA SER A 181 18.97 -14.50 3.90
C SER A 181 19.20 -15.04 2.48
N PRO A 182 20.33 -14.70 1.83
CA PRO A 182 20.68 -15.24 0.52
C PRO A 182 20.77 -16.79 0.48
N GLU A 183 21.13 -17.42 1.59
CA GLU A 183 21.16 -18.88 1.74
C GLU A 183 19.74 -19.46 1.75
N ALA A 184 18.82 -18.79 2.44
CA ALA A 184 17.43 -19.19 2.53
C ALA A 184 16.72 -19.15 1.14
N LYS A 185 17.17 -18.30 0.22
CA LYS A 185 16.67 -18.30 -1.18
C LYS A 185 16.85 -19.67 -1.86
N GLN A 186 17.93 -20.39 -1.58
CA GLN A 186 18.28 -21.63 -2.28
C GLN A 186 17.32 -22.80 -1.99
N ILE A 187 16.60 -22.74 -0.87
CA ILE A 187 15.63 -23.78 -0.48
C ILE A 187 14.22 -23.47 -0.98
N ILE A 188 13.97 -22.27 -1.49
CA ILE A 188 12.65 -21.88 -2.01
C ILE A 188 12.53 -22.37 -3.46
N PRO A 189 11.45 -23.07 -3.82
CA PRO A 189 11.19 -23.47 -5.19
C PRO A 189 11.17 -22.27 -6.16
N GLN A 190 11.93 -22.35 -7.25
CA GLN A 190 12.06 -21.24 -8.21
C GLN A 190 10.71 -20.80 -8.81
N ASN A 191 9.81 -21.75 -9.10
CA ASN A 191 8.48 -21.48 -9.62
C ASN A 191 7.61 -20.65 -8.66
N MET A 192 7.89 -20.71 -7.34
CA MET A 192 7.20 -19.89 -6.35
C MET A 192 7.72 -18.44 -6.38
N LEU A 193 9.02 -18.25 -6.64
CA LEU A 193 9.66 -16.92 -6.72
C LEU A 193 9.33 -16.18 -8.01
N GLU A 194 9.05 -16.88 -9.11
CA GLU A 194 8.73 -16.29 -10.42
C GLU A 194 7.48 -15.39 -10.42
N GLU A 195 6.60 -15.56 -9.44
CA GLU A 195 5.38 -14.77 -9.31
C GLU A 195 5.58 -13.44 -8.59
N PHE A 196 6.72 -13.27 -7.94
CA PHE A 196 7.08 -12.14 -7.10
C PHE A 196 8.24 -11.37 -7.70
N LYS A 197 8.30 -10.08 -7.41
CA LYS A 197 9.45 -9.30 -7.79
C LYS A 197 10.57 -9.48 -6.76
N CYS A 198 11.61 -10.20 -7.19
CA CYS A 198 12.73 -10.57 -6.34
C CYS A 198 13.95 -9.67 -6.55
N GLN A 199 14.61 -9.26 -5.46
CA GLN A 199 15.81 -8.44 -5.50
C GLN A 199 16.92 -9.00 -4.59
N ASP A 200 18.09 -9.23 -5.18
CA ASP A 200 19.31 -9.55 -4.42
C ASP A 200 19.93 -8.24 -3.87
N LEU A 201 20.05 -8.16 -2.54
CA LEU A 201 20.74 -7.10 -1.82
C LEU A 201 22.05 -7.65 -1.23
N SER A 202 22.99 -6.78 -0.83
CA SER A 202 24.34 -7.20 -0.45
C SER A 202 24.41 -8.25 0.66
N TYR A 203 23.40 -8.33 1.53
CA TYR A 203 23.32 -9.31 2.64
C TYR A 203 21.93 -9.92 2.83
N GLN A 204 21.01 -9.67 1.89
CA GLN A 204 19.59 -9.96 2.04
C GLN A 204 18.99 -10.29 0.67
N PHE A 205 17.88 -11.02 0.68
CA PHE A 205 17.04 -11.24 -0.49
C PHE A 205 15.64 -10.72 -0.19
N SER A 206 15.14 -9.82 -1.03
CA SER A 206 13.80 -9.26 -0.91
C SER A 206 12.85 -9.93 -1.90
N ILE A 207 11.69 -10.36 -1.41
CA ILE A 207 10.57 -10.87 -2.19
C ILE A 207 9.44 -9.84 -2.05
N ASN A 208 9.17 -9.07 -3.10
CA ASN A 208 8.08 -8.10 -3.10
C ASN A 208 6.79 -8.76 -3.58
N PHE A 209 5.69 -8.46 -2.88
CA PHE A 209 4.36 -8.97 -3.15
C PHE A 209 3.55 -8.11 -4.13
N LEU A 210 4.19 -7.07 -4.69
CA LEU A 210 3.71 -6.22 -5.78
C LEU A 210 4.00 -6.87 -7.15
#